data_AF-A0A1I2I027-F1
#
_entry.id   AF-A0A1I2I027-F1
#
_cell.length_a   1.000
_cell.length_b   1.000
_cell.length_c   1.000
_cell.angle_alpha   90.00
_cell.angle_beta   90.00
_cell.angle_gamma   90.00
#
_symmetry.space_group_name_H-M   'P 1'
#
loop_
_entity.id
_entity.type
_entity.pdbx_description
1 polymer ?
#
loop_
_entity_poly.entity_id
_entity_poly.type
_entity_poly.pdbx_seq_one_letter_code
_entity_poly.pdbx_strand_id
1 'polypeptide(L)'
;MKVFEVIVILIILATAGCLLFARKTKRLDSVMLGTVVLAVLLHGVIDHFRIQMVAAYAVALILIIVLAPRLLKPNDDYIRSRAIIKKGLLSLIVIALSGFSVYASTLLPVFTMPEPNGSYGIGTIARHLTDESRAETHSEDPNDKRELMINVWYPVHKNNTEGASTEHYPSEIGEAVSLVFGIPKQIFSHVMNIPTHVLEGAELSTAEASYPVVLFSPGIRSTRFQSMTAIEELVSNGYIVVGMDHPFTSAKVDFPDGRSILYEAEPEFPTSAELYDNNIKEVAVRVADARFVLDSSTP
;
A
#
# COMPACT_ATOMS: atom_id res chain seq x y z
N MET A 1 -5.78 13.44 -2.07
CA MET A 1 -4.81 13.72 -3.16
C MET A 1 -3.71 14.58 -2.57
N LYS A 2 -2.44 14.24 -2.83
CA LYS A 2 -1.28 14.94 -2.27
C LYS A 2 -1.05 16.29 -2.98
N VAL A 3 -0.34 17.20 -2.31
CA VAL A 3 -0.09 18.56 -2.82
C VAL A 3 0.68 18.53 -4.15
N PHE A 4 1.71 17.69 -4.28
CA PHE A 4 2.48 17.60 -5.53
C PHE A 4 1.69 16.99 -6.69
N GLU A 5 0.74 16.08 -6.43
CA GLU A 5 -0.18 15.58 -7.47
C GLU A 5 -1.04 16.71 -8.03
N VAL A 6 -1.58 17.57 -7.15
CA VAL A 6 -2.35 18.76 -7.56
C VAL A 6 -1.49 19.69 -8.41
N ILE A 7 -0.25 19.96 -7.97
CA ILE A 7 0.69 20.84 -8.69
C ILE A 7 0.97 20.31 -10.10
N VAL A 8 1.26 19.01 -10.24
CA VAL A 8 1.49 18.37 -11.55
C VAL A 8 0.27 18.53 -12.45
N ILE A 9 -0.92 18.28 -11.94
CA ILE A 9 -2.17 18.40 -12.71
C ILE A 9 -2.41 19.84 -13.16
N LEU A 10 -2.26 20.82 -12.27
CA LEU A 10 -2.42 22.23 -12.63
C LEU A 10 -1.41 22.67 -13.69
N ILE A 11 -0.16 22.22 -13.59
CA ILE A 11 0.89 22.52 -14.58
C ILE A 11 0.59 21.88 -15.93
N ILE A 12 0.09 20.64 -15.96
CA ILE A 12 -0.36 19.95 -17.18
C ILE A 12 -1.50 20.75 -17.84
N LEU A 13 -2.52 21.11 -17.08
CA LEU A 13 -3.69 21.84 -17.59
C LEU A 13 -3.30 23.23 -18.11
N ALA A 14 -2.48 23.96 -17.36
CA ALA A 14 -1.97 25.27 -17.76
C ALA A 14 -1.11 25.20 -19.03
N THR A 15 -0.21 24.22 -19.11
CA THR A 15 0.66 24.02 -20.27
C THR A 15 -0.15 23.63 -21.50
N ALA A 16 -1.09 22.70 -21.37
CA ALA A 16 -1.98 22.32 -22.47
C ALA A 16 -2.84 23.50 -22.96
N GLY A 17 -3.39 24.31 -22.04
CA GLY A 17 -4.11 25.53 -22.37
C GLY A 17 -3.25 26.53 -23.13
N CYS A 18 -2.05 26.84 -22.63
CA CYS A 18 -1.10 27.73 -23.29
C CYS A 18 -0.70 27.22 -24.68
N LEU A 19 -0.43 25.92 -24.83
CA LEU A 19 -0.09 25.31 -26.11
C LEU A 19 -1.19 25.49 -27.17
N LEU A 20 -2.45 25.52 -26.76
CA LEU A 20 -3.62 25.60 -27.65
C LEU A 20 -4.06 27.03 -27.95
N PHE A 21 -3.90 27.96 -26.99
CA PHE A 21 -4.51 29.29 -27.05
C PHE A 21 -3.50 30.45 -26.98
N ALA A 22 -2.31 30.26 -26.40
CA ALA A 22 -1.33 31.33 -26.27
C ALA A 22 -0.53 31.56 -27.57
N ARG A 23 0.07 32.76 -27.68
CA ARG A 23 0.99 33.07 -28.78
C ARG A 23 2.27 32.27 -28.64
N LYS A 24 2.69 31.61 -29.72
CA LYS A 24 3.90 30.79 -29.76
C LYS A 24 5.13 31.68 -29.62
N THR A 25 5.92 31.45 -28.58
CA THR A 25 7.24 32.08 -28.40
C THR A 25 8.20 31.06 -27.82
N LYS A 26 9.47 31.06 -28.29
CA LYS A 26 10.50 30.14 -27.77
C LYS A 26 10.62 30.22 -26.25
N ARG A 27 10.58 31.44 -25.68
CA ARG A 27 10.68 31.66 -24.23
C ARG A 27 9.54 30.97 -23.47
N LEU A 28 8.29 31.11 -23.93
CA LEU A 28 7.15 30.45 -23.29
C LEU A 28 7.25 28.92 -23.40
N ASP A 29 7.62 28.40 -24.57
CA ASP A 29 7.80 26.96 -24.79
C ASP A 29 8.90 26.37 -23.88
N SER A 30 10.03 27.09 -23.70
CA SER A 30 11.11 26.68 -22.79
C SER A 30 10.66 26.66 -21.32
N VAL A 31 9.92 27.67 -20.88
CA VAL A 31 9.40 27.74 -19.50
C VAL A 31 8.41 26.60 -19.26
N MET A 32 7.43 26.42 -20.14
CA MET A 32 6.46 25.32 -20.02
C MET A 32 7.13 23.95 -19.96
N LEU A 33 8.09 23.69 -20.87
CA LEU A 33 8.82 22.43 -20.88
C LEU A 33 9.57 22.21 -19.56
N GLY A 34 10.33 23.22 -19.11
CA GLY A 34 11.08 23.14 -17.86
C GLY A 34 10.17 22.91 -16.65
N THR A 35 9.03 23.61 -16.59
CA THR A 35 8.07 23.47 -15.49
C THR A 35 7.38 22.11 -15.48
N VAL A 36 6.95 21.57 -16.63
CA VAL A 36 6.35 20.22 -16.70
C VAL A 36 7.35 19.15 -16.27
N VAL A 37 8.58 19.19 -16.80
CA VAL A 37 9.63 18.22 -16.46
C VAL A 37 9.97 18.30 -14.97
N LEU A 38 10.22 19.52 -14.47
CA LEU A 38 10.56 19.72 -13.06
C LEU A 38 9.45 19.24 -12.12
N ALA A 39 8.19 19.55 -12.43
CA ALA A 39 7.07 19.13 -11.59
C ALA A 39 6.92 17.60 -11.53
N VAL A 40 7.03 16.91 -12.68
CA VAL A 40 6.95 15.44 -12.73
C VAL A 40 8.12 14.81 -11.98
N LEU A 41 9.34 15.34 -12.14
CA LEU A 41 10.52 14.85 -11.42
C LEU A 41 10.41 15.08 -9.91
N LEU A 42 10.04 16.28 -9.48
CA LEU A 42 9.86 16.59 -8.06
C LEU A 42 8.80 15.70 -7.43
N HIS A 43 7.68 15.47 -8.11
CA HIS A 43 6.65 14.56 -7.63
C HIS A 43 7.20 13.12 -7.48
N GLY A 44 7.92 12.61 -8.48
CA GLY A 44 8.52 11.27 -8.43
C GLY A 44 9.60 11.10 -7.36
N VAL A 45 10.35 12.17 -7.04
CA VAL A 45 11.40 12.15 -6.00
C VAL A 45 10.81 12.29 -4.59
N ILE A 46 9.81 13.15 -4.41
CA ILE A 46 9.27 13.49 -3.08
C ILE A 46 8.17 12.53 -2.66
N ASP A 47 7.22 12.23 -3.54
CA ASP A 47 6.00 11.47 -3.22
C ASP A 47 6.00 10.05 -3.83
N HIS A 48 7.06 9.71 -4.56
CA HIS A 48 7.18 8.52 -5.40
C HIS A 48 6.15 8.47 -6.55
N PHE A 49 6.50 7.78 -7.63
CA PHE A 49 5.57 7.61 -8.75
C PHE A 49 4.38 6.74 -8.35
N ARG A 50 3.18 7.21 -8.69
CA ARG A 50 1.92 6.54 -8.35
C ARG A 50 1.20 6.07 -9.60
N ILE A 51 0.68 4.85 -9.57
CA ILE A 51 -0.06 4.29 -10.70
C ILE A 51 -1.36 5.07 -10.99
N GLN A 52 -1.97 5.65 -9.96
CA GLN A 52 -3.14 6.54 -10.07
C GLN A 52 -2.87 7.75 -10.99
N MET A 53 -1.61 8.16 -11.12
CA MET A 53 -1.18 9.33 -11.87
C MET A 53 -0.68 9.00 -13.29
N VAL A 54 -0.71 7.73 -13.72
CA VAL A 54 -0.21 7.30 -15.04
C VAL A 54 -0.87 8.04 -16.20
N ALA A 55 -2.18 8.29 -16.15
CA ALA A 55 -2.88 9.05 -17.18
C ALA A 55 -2.36 10.50 -17.27
N ALA A 56 -2.16 11.17 -16.13
CA ALA A 56 -1.56 12.50 -16.08
C ALA A 56 -0.09 12.50 -16.58
N TYR A 57 0.72 11.51 -16.20
CA TYR A 57 2.10 11.39 -16.69
C TYR A 57 2.18 11.16 -18.20
N ALA A 58 1.24 10.39 -18.76
CA ALA A 58 1.15 10.21 -20.21
C ALA A 58 0.86 11.54 -20.92
N VAL A 59 -0.04 12.36 -20.37
CA VAL A 59 -0.30 13.72 -20.90
C VAL A 59 0.97 14.58 -20.78
N ALA A 60 1.64 14.58 -19.63
CA ALA A 60 2.89 15.32 -19.44
C ALA A 60 3.97 14.92 -20.46
N LEU A 61 4.14 13.61 -20.69
CA LEU A 61 5.07 13.08 -21.69
C LEU A 61 4.73 13.56 -23.11
N ILE A 62 3.45 13.53 -23.49
CA ILE A 62 3.00 14.06 -24.78
C ILE A 62 3.32 15.56 -24.90
N LEU A 63 3.07 16.35 -23.84
CA LEU A 63 3.42 17.77 -23.83
C LEU A 63 4.94 17.99 -24.01
N ILE A 64 5.77 17.20 -23.34
CA ILE A 64 7.22 17.23 -23.49
C ILE A 64 7.64 16.93 -24.94
N ILE A 65 7.09 15.86 -25.53
CA ILE A 65 7.37 15.45 -26.92
C ILE A 65 6.95 16.53 -27.91
N VAL A 66 5.85 17.26 -27.64
CA VAL A 66 5.39 18.34 -28.53
C VAL A 66 6.21 19.62 -28.36
N LEU A 67 6.67 19.93 -27.15
CA LEU A 67 7.41 21.16 -26.85
C LEU A 67 8.90 21.07 -27.23
N ALA A 68 9.55 19.93 -27.03
CA ALA A 68 10.99 19.79 -27.26
C ALA A 68 11.42 20.10 -28.72
N PRO A 69 10.74 19.62 -29.78
CA PRO A 69 11.10 19.93 -31.17
C PRO A 69 10.91 21.41 -31.53
N ARG A 70 9.94 22.10 -30.92
CA ARG A 70 9.68 23.53 -31.16
C ARG A 70 10.83 24.43 -30.74
N LEU A 71 11.66 23.96 -29.80
CA LEU A 71 12.86 24.67 -29.37
C LEU A 71 14.00 24.54 -30.39
N LEU A 72 14.07 23.41 -31.09
CA LEU A 72 15.14 23.06 -32.04
C LEU A 72 14.88 23.59 -33.46
N LYS A 73 13.62 23.53 -33.94
CA LYS A 73 13.24 24.01 -35.27
C LYS A 73 12.06 25.00 -35.15
N PRO A 74 12.31 26.32 -35.16
CA PRO A 74 11.26 27.32 -34.97
C PRO A 74 10.32 27.51 -36.16
N ASN A 75 10.54 26.83 -37.29
CA ASN A 75 9.75 27.01 -38.49
C ASN A 75 9.03 25.73 -38.88
N ASP A 76 7.70 25.79 -38.93
CA ASP A 76 7.01 25.68 -40.21
C ASP A 76 5.60 26.29 -40.12
N ASP A 77 5.26 27.01 -41.17
CA ASP A 77 3.94 27.55 -41.48
C ASP A 77 2.88 26.45 -41.40
N TYR A 78 1.73 26.70 -40.74
CA TYR A 78 0.57 25.83 -40.98
C TYR A 78 -0.82 26.45 -40.79
N ILE A 79 -1.54 26.37 -41.91
CA ILE A 79 -2.96 26.39 -42.27
C ILE A 79 -3.98 26.45 -41.12
N ARG A 80 -4.82 27.49 -41.19
CA ARG A 80 -5.75 27.99 -40.14
C ARG A 80 -7.14 27.34 -40.09
N SER A 81 -7.49 26.33 -40.90
CA SER A 81 -8.89 25.87 -41.02
C SER A 81 -9.09 24.42 -40.58
N ARG A 82 -10.12 24.18 -39.75
CA ARG A 82 -10.41 23.00 -38.86
C ARG A 82 -9.72 22.96 -37.48
N ALA A 83 -9.08 24.06 -37.06
CA ALA A 83 -8.30 24.13 -35.83
C ALA A 83 -9.13 24.13 -34.53
N ILE A 84 -10.36 24.66 -34.52
CA ILE A 84 -11.12 24.85 -33.27
C ILE A 84 -11.67 23.52 -32.72
N ILE A 85 -12.31 22.70 -33.57
CA ILE A 85 -12.85 21.39 -33.16
C ILE A 85 -11.74 20.46 -32.66
N LYS A 86 -10.60 20.41 -33.37
CA LYS A 86 -9.44 19.61 -32.95
C LYS A 86 -8.86 20.07 -31.61
N LYS A 87 -8.76 21.39 -31.39
CA LYS A 87 -8.33 21.95 -30.10
C LYS A 87 -9.31 21.59 -28.98
N GLY A 88 -10.61 21.72 -29.23
CA GLY A 88 -11.66 21.34 -28.28
C GLY A 88 -11.60 19.86 -27.90
N LEU A 89 -11.44 18.96 -28.88
CA LEU A 89 -11.29 17.53 -28.63
C LEU A 89 -10.02 17.23 -27.82
N LEU A 90 -8.90 17.86 -28.15
CA LEU A 90 -7.65 17.67 -27.40
C LEU A 90 -7.76 18.19 -25.96
N SER A 91 -8.38 19.36 -25.76
CA SER A 91 -8.66 19.88 -24.42
C SER A 91 -9.55 18.92 -23.63
N LEU A 92 -10.58 18.36 -24.25
CA LEU A 92 -11.46 17.38 -23.60
C LEU A 92 -10.69 16.13 -23.17
N ILE A 93 -9.81 15.60 -24.04
CA ILE A 93 -8.99 14.43 -23.72
C ILE A 93 -8.04 14.75 -22.55
N VAL A 94 -7.35 15.89 -22.59
CA VAL A 94 -6.45 16.30 -21.50
C VAL A 94 -7.21 16.42 -20.18
N ILE A 95 -8.36 17.11 -20.19
CA ILE A 95 -9.21 17.26 -19.00
C ILE A 95 -9.71 15.90 -18.51
N ALA A 96 -10.13 15.00 -19.40
CA ALA A 96 -10.61 13.67 -19.04
C ALA A 96 -9.50 12.81 -18.42
N LEU A 97 -8.30 12.79 -19.00
CA LEU A 97 -7.17 12.02 -18.47
C LEU A 97 -6.65 12.60 -17.14
N SER A 98 -6.55 13.92 -17.03
CA SER A 98 -6.21 14.57 -15.76
C SER A 98 -7.30 14.34 -14.70
N GLY A 99 -8.58 14.45 -15.09
CA GLY A 99 -9.73 14.19 -14.21
C GLY A 99 -9.79 12.74 -13.74
N PHE A 100 -9.45 11.78 -14.60
CA PHE A 100 -9.31 10.38 -14.20
C PHE A 100 -8.22 10.20 -13.14
N SER A 101 -7.04 10.82 -13.31
CA SER A 101 -5.99 10.78 -12.29
C SER A 101 -6.41 11.44 -10.97
N VAL A 102 -7.12 12.58 -11.02
CA VAL A 102 -7.72 13.17 -9.80
C VAL A 102 -8.65 12.18 -9.12
N TYR A 103 -9.59 11.61 -9.87
CA TYR A 103 -10.56 10.66 -9.34
C TYR A 103 -9.88 9.42 -8.73
N ALA A 104 -8.92 8.82 -9.43
CA ALA A 104 -8.17 7.68 -8.95
C ALA A 104 -7.36 7.99 -7.66
N SER A 105 -6.67 9.14 -7.61
CA SER A 105 -5.92 9.56 -6.40
C SER A 105 -6.82 9.98 -5.23
N THR A 106 -8.09 10.33 -5.48
CA THR A 106 -9.08 10.53 -4.41
C THR A 106 -9.70 9.22 -3.92
N LEU A 107 -9.92 8.26 -4.82
CA LEU A 107 -10.51 6.96 -4.50
C LEU A 107 -9.52 6.06 -3.74
N LEU A 108 -8.23 6.16 -4.07
CA LEU A 108 -7.13 5.40 -3.48
C LEU A 108 -6.10 6.36 -2.86
N PRO A 109 -6.43 7.01 -1.72
CA PRO A 109 -5.55 7.99 -1.11
C PRO A 109 -4.39 7.33 -0.37
N VAL A 110 -3.28 8.06 -0.25
CA VAL A 110 -2.31 7.82 0.82
C VAL A 110 -2.82 8.64 2.01
N PHE A 111 -3.43 7.96 2.99
CA PHE A 111 -3.96 8.59 4.19
C PHE A 111 -2.92 8.55 5.32
N THR A 112 -3.20 9.28 6.40
CA THR A 112 -2.46 9.21 7.66
C THR A 112 -3.22 8.34 8.64
N MET A 113 -2.51 7.52 9.40
CA MET A 113 -3.10 6.74 10.48
C MET A 113 -3.67 7.68 11.56
N PRO A 114 -4.79 7.33 12.21
CA PRO A 114 -5.24 8.04 13.41
C PRO A 114 -4.16 7.99 14.50
N GLU A 115 -3.92 9.11 15.17
CA GLU A 115 -2.99 9.18 16.30
C GLU A 115 -3.48 8.30 17.45
N PRO A 116 -2.65 7.36 17.95
CA PRO A 116 -2.98 6.56 19.12
C PRO A 116 -3.07 7.44 20.38
N ASN A 117 -4.06 7.20 21.23
CA ASN A 117 -4.31 8.06 22.39
C ASN A 117 -3.49 7.69 23.64
N GLY A 118 -2.77 6.57 23.60
CA GLY A 118 -2.07 6.03 24.74
C GLY A 118 -0.74 6.71 25.11
N SER A 119 -0.19 6.30 26.26
CA SER A 119 1.04 6.84 26.83
C SER A 119 2.32 6.21 26.28
N TYR A 120 2.21 5.09 25.55
CA TYR A 120 3.35 4.36 25.01
C TYR A 120 3.58 4.65 23.53
N GLY A 121 4.85 4.60 23.12
CA GLY A 121 5.22 4.37 21.73
C GLY A 121 4.98 2.92 21.32
N ILE A 122 5.11 2.63 20.03
CA ILE A 122 4.79 1.30 19.48
C ILE A 122 6.04 0.74 18.81
N GLY A 123 6.55 -0.37 19.34
CA GLY A 123 7.63 -1.14 18.74
C GLY A 123 7.08 -2.36 18.01
N THR A 124 7.84 -2.92 17.07
CA THR A 124 7.52 -4.22 16.49
C THR A 124 8.74 -5.09 16.21
N ILE A 125 8.51 -6.41 16.23
CA ILE A 125 9.40 -7.44 15.71
C ILE A 125 8.60 -8.50 14.96
N ALA A 126 9.16 -9.04 13.88
CA ALA A 126 8.63 -10.22 13.21
C ALA A 126 9.35 -11.50 13.67
N ARG A 127 8.62 -12.61 13.76
CA ARG A 127 9.18 -13.94 14.07
C ARG A 127 8.58 -15.01 13.18
N HIS A 128 9.43 -15.95 12.79
CA HIS A 128 9.06 -17.21 12.17
C HIS A 128 9.04 -18.28 13.27
N LEU A 129 7.92 -18.98 13.41
CA LEU A 129 7.74 -20.07 14.36
C LEU A 129 7.43 -21.36 13.61
N THR A 130 8.01 -22.48 14.06
CA THR A 130 7.72 -23.81 13.53
C THR A 130 7.18 -24.68 14.66
N ASP A 131 5.99 -25.22 14.46
CA ASP A 131 5.36 -26.14 15.41
C ASP A 131 5.81 -27.58 15.10
N GLU A 132 6.85 -28.01 15.79
CA GLU A 132 7.43 -29.36 15.63
C GLU A 132 6.44 -30.49 15.95
N SER A 133 5.39 -30.19 16.72
CA SER A 133 4.39 -31.16 17.17
C SER A 133 3.27 -31.41 16.15
N ARG A 134 3.06 -30.50 15.19
CA ARG A 134 1.99 -30.58 14.20
C ARG A 134 2.53 -30.69 12.78
N ALA A 135 1.93 -31.58 12.00
CA ALA A 135 2.14 -31.62 10.54
C ALA A 135 1.35 -30.49 9.86
N GLU A 136 1.82 -30.03 8.70
CA GLU A 136 1.05 -29.14 7.83
C GLU A 136 -0.09 -29.91 7.15
N THR A 137 -1.32 -29.40 7.25
CA THR A 137 -2.52 -30.09 6.75
C THR A 137 -2.81 -29.83 5.27
N HIS A 138 -2.21 -28.79 4.69
CA HIS A 138 -2.34 -28.44 3.27
C HIS A 138 -1.20 -28.96 2.38
N SER A 139 -0.18 -29.58 2.98
CA SER A 139 0.99 -30.09 2.26
C SER A 139 0.85 -31.59 1.96
N GLU A 140 1.33 -32.02 0.79
CA GLU A 140 1.43 -33.45 0.45
C GLU A 140 2.68 -34.10 1.07
N ASP A 141 3.66 -33.32 1.55
CA ASP A 141 4.85 -33.86 2.20
C ASP A 141 4.53 -34.25 3.66
N PRO A 142 4.61 -35.54 4.02
CA PRO A 142 4.29 -35.99 5.38
C PRO A 142 5.29 -35.51 6.44
N ASN A 143 6.44 -34.96 6.04
CA ASN A 143 7.43 -34.39 6.95
C ASN A 143 7.25 -32.88 7.16
N ASP A 144 6.34 -32.25 6.41
CA ASP A 144 6.10 -30.82 6.50
C ASP A 144 5.46 -30.46 7.84
N LYS A 145 5.95 -29.38 8.43
CA LYS A 145 5.57 -28.92 9.77
C LYS A 145 4.77 -27.65 9.67
N ARG A 146 3.87 -27.44 10.63
CA ARG A 146 3.09 -26.21 10.65
C ARG A 146 3.99 -25.02 10.98
N GLU A 147 4.23 -24.16 10.00
CA GLU A 147 4.96 -22.91 10.16
C GLU A 147 4.01 -21.74 10.34
N LEU A 148 4.41 -20.70 11.08
CA LEU A 148 3.65 -19.45 11.26
C LEU A 148 4.58 -18.25 11.20
N MET A 149 4.13 -17.20 10.51
CA MET A 149 4.72 -15.87 10.63
C MET A 149 3.90 -15.02 11.57
N ILE A 150 4.56 -14.40 12.54
CA ILE A 150 3.95 -13.50 13.49
C ILE A 150 4.62 -12.13 13.48
N ASN A 151 3.84 -11.10 13.79
CA ASN A 151 4.35 -9.80 14.21
C ASN A 151 3.93 -9.57 15.65
N VAL A 152 4.89 -9.17 16.49
CA VAL A 152 4.66 -8.75 17.86
C VAL A 152 4.78 -7.24 17.89
N TRP A 153 3.70 -6.55 18.25
CA TRP A 153 3.72 -5.12 18.56
C TRP A 153 3.69 -4.92 20.06
N TYR A 154 4.52 -4.03 20.57
CA TYR A 154 4.74 -3.90 22.00
C TYR A 154 5.01 -2.45 22.45
N PRO A 155 4.73 -2.13 23.73
CA PRO A 155 4.90 -0.78 24.25
C PRO A 155 6.37 -0.36 24.27
N VAL A 156 6.65 0.87 23.84
CA VAL A 156 7.98 1.50 23.89
C VAL A 156 7.88 2.79 24.72
N HIS A 157 8.97 3.17 25.40
CA HIS A 157 9.02 4.46 26.09
C HIS A 157 8.81 5.59 25.08
N LYS A 158 7.81 6.45 25.30
CA LYS A 158 7.42 7.51 24.35
C LYS A 158 8.55 8.49 24.03
N ASN A 159 9.45 8.73 24.98
CA ASN A 159 10.64 9.58 24.77
C ASN A 159 11.61 9.00 23.72
N ASN A 160 11.55 7.69 23.45
CA ASN A 160 12.40 7.03 22.46
C ASN A 160 11.80 7.08 21.04
N THR A 161 10.60 7.67 20.87
CA THR A 161 9.96 7.76 19.55
C THR A 161 10.26 9.07 18.82
N GLU A 162 10.83 10.06 19.50
CA GLU A 162 11.04 11.38 18.92
C GLU A 162 12.10 11.34 17.81
N GLY A 163 11.72 11.74 16.59
CA GLY A 163 12.60 11.75 15.42
C GLY A 163 12.93 10.36 14.86
N ALA A 164 12.35 9.30 15.39
CA ALA A 164 12.56 7.94 14.89
C ALA A 164 11.81 7.70 13.57
N SER A 165 12.41 6.91 12.68
CA SER A 165 11.75 6.50 11.44
C SER A 165 10.70 5.45 11.74
N THR A 166 9.48 5.66 11.29
CA THR A 166 8.39 4.71 11.46
C THR A 166 8.21 3.82 10.24
N GLU A 167 7.64 2.64 10.46
CA GLU A 167 7.23 1.74 9.40
C GLU A 167 6.07 2.33 8.59
N HIS A 168 5.92 1.84 7.36
CA HIS A 168 4.73 2.07 6.55
C HIS A 168 3.91 0.79 6.47
N TYR A 169 2.69 0.89 5.97
CA TYR A 169 1.87 -0.31 5.70
C TYR A 169 2.63 -1.31 4.83
N PRO A 170 2.61 -2.60 5.18
CA PRO A 170 3.27 -3.63 4.38
C PRO A 170 2.53 -3.87 3.06
N SER A 171 3.27 -4.37 2.07
CA SER A 171 2.75 -4.68 0.73
C SER A 171 1.60 -5.70 0.76
N GLU A 172 1.63 -6.57 1.77
CA GLU A 172 0.74 -7.70 2.00
C GLU A 172 -0.71 -7.24 2.14
N ILE A 173 -0.96 -6.04 2.68
CA ILE A 173 -2.31 -5.46 2.74
C ILE A 173 -2.86 -5.23 1.33
N GLY A 174 -2.04 -4.67 0.43
CA GLY A 174 -2.43 -4.46 -0.97
C GLY A 174 -2.61 -5.77 -1.73
N GLU A 175 -1.80 -6.79 -1.42
CA GLU A 175 -1.92 -8.13 -2.00
C GLU A 175 -3.19 -8.85 -1.52
N ALA A 176 -3.56 -8.71 -0.24
CA ALA A 176 -4.83 -9.22 0.29
C ALA A 176 -6.05 -8.56 -0.37
N VAL A 177 -6.05 -7.22 -0.50
CA VAL A 177 -7.13 -6.50 -1.19
C VAL A 177 -7.20 -6.92 -2.67
N SER A 178 -6.05 -7.11 -3.32
CA SER A 178 -5.95 -7.61 -4.69
C SER A 178 -6.62 -8.97 -4.86
N LEU A 179 -6.31 -9.91 -3.96
CA LEU A 179 -6.90 -11.25 -3.92
C LEU A 179 -8.42 -11.21 -3.73
N VAL A 180 -8.92 -10.40 -2.79
CA VAL A 180 -10.35 -10.34 -2.46
C VAL A 180 -11.18 -9.74 -3.60
N PHE A 181 -10.68 -8.70 -4.28
CA PHE A 181 -11.45 -8.00 -5.31
C PHE A 181 -11.12 -8.44 -6.75
N GLY A 182 -10.11 -9.29 -6.95
CA GLY A 182 -9.67 -9.71 -8.29
C GLY A 182 -9.05 -8.56 -9.11
N ILE A 183 -8.48 -7.55 -8.43
CA ILE A 183 -7.90 -6.35 -9.04
C ILE A 183 -6.37 -6.47 -9.00
N PRO A 184 -5.61 -6.11 -10.05
CA PRO A 184 -4.15 -6.22 -10.05
C PRO A 184 -3.46 -5.54 -8.86
N LYS A 185 -2.57 -6.25 -8.16
CA LYS A 185 -1.89 -5.74 -6.94
C LYS A 185 -1.15 -4.42 -7.13
N GLN A 186 -0.69 -4.13 -8.33
CA GLN A 186 0.00 -2.90 -8.69
C GLN A 186 -0.86 -1.65 -8.42
N ILE A 187 -2.19 -1.76 -8.48
CA ILE A 187 -3.13 -0.67 -8.17
C ILE A 187 -3.05 -0.29 -6.67
N PHE A 188 -2.74 -1.26 -5.81
CA PHE A 188 -2.64 -1.10 -4.37
C PHE A 188 -1.23 -0.78 -3.87
N SER A 189 -0.24 -0.60 -4.74
CA SER A 189 1.14 -0.26 -4.32
C SER A 189 1.24 1.02 -3.47
N HIS A 190 0.26 1.91 -3.59
CA HIS A 190 0.18 3.14 -2.81
C HIS A 190 0.07 2.90 -1.29
N VAL A 191 -0.39 1.72 -0.84
CA VAL A 191 -0.52 1.45 0.60
C VAL A 191 0.83 1.50 1.30
N MET A 192 1.93 1.12 0.62
CA MET A 192 3.28 1.17 1.19
C MET A 192 3.79 2.59 1.46
N ASN A 193 3.04 3.62 1.04
CA ASN A 193 3.35 5.02 1.35
C ASN A 193 2.51 5.55 2.52
N ILE A 194 1.66 4.72 3.15
CA ILE A 194 0.87 5.09 4.33
C ILE A 194 1.75 4.93 5.57
N PRO A 195 2.10 6.02 6.27
CA PRO A 195 2.93 5.94 7.46
C PRO A 195 2.13 5.33 8.63
N THR A 196 2.82 4.56 9.47
CA THR A 196 2.34 4.08 10.76
C THR A 196 3.04 4.81 11.90
N HIS A 197 2.66 4.49 13.13
CA HIS A 197 3.35 4.95 14.35
C HIS A 197 4.31 3.89 14.92
N VAL A 198 4.63 2.85 14.13
CA VAL A 198 5.39 1.67 14.58
C VAL A 198 6.89 1.84 14.33
N LEU A 199 7.70 1.42 15.29
CA LEU A 199 9.17 1.44 15.24
C LEU A 199 9.72 0.00 15.18
N GLU A 200 10.47 -0.31 14.14
CA GLU A 200 11.12 -1.61 14.00
C GLU A 200 12.25 -1.76 15.03
N GLY A 201 12.23 -2.85 15.81
CA GLY A 201 13.35 -3.25 16.67
C GLY A 201 13.66 -2.31 17.85
N ALA A 202 12.75 -1.40 18.20
CA ALA A 202 12.89 -0.54 19.36
C ALA A 202 12.90 -1.35 20.68
N GLU A 203 13.54 -0.84 21.73
CA GLU A 203 13.55 -1.53 23.02
C GLU A 203 12.16 -1.52 23.68
N LEU A 204 11.73 -2.69 24.17
CA LEU A 204 10.51 -2.84 24.97
C LEU A 204 10.55 -1.91 26.19
N SER A 205 9.44 -1.25 26.47
CA SER A 205 9.30 -0.41 27.66
C SER A 205 9.45 -1.24 28.93
N THR A 206 10.18 -0.67 29.89
CA THR A 206 10.39 -1.21 31.24
C THR A 206 9.49 -0.55 32.28
N ALA A 207 8.47 0.20 31.84
CA ALA A 207 7.57 0.92 32.74
C ALA A 207 6.71 -0.03 33.59
N GLU A 208 6.38 -1.20 33.03
CA GLU A 208 5.63 -2.25 33.73
C GLU A 208 6.49 -3.52 33.82
N ALA A 209 6.26 -4.32 34.86
CA ALA A 209 6.92 -5.62 35.01
C ALA A 209 6.37 -6.67 34.01
N SER A 210 5.14 -6.49 33.55
CA SER A 210 4.45 -7.38 32.61
C SER A 210 3.34 -6.63 31.89
N TYR A 211 3.08 -7.00 30.64
CA TYR A 211 2.01 -6.42 29.83
C TYR A 211 0.94 -7.48 29.49
N PRO A 212 -0.35 -7.12 29.46
CA PRO A 212 -1.39 -8.01 28.93
C PRO A 212 -1.14 -8.32 27.45
N VAL A 213 -1.33 -9.58 27.06
CA VAL A 213 -1.12 -10.06 25.69
C VAL A 213 -2.46 -10.26 24.98
N VAL A 214 -2.58 -9.74 23.76
CA VAL A 214 -3.72 -9.94 22.86
C VAL A 214 -3.25 -10.68 21.62
N LEU A 215 -3.89 -11.82 21.31
CA LEU A 215 -3.65 -12.53 20.06
C LEU A 215 -4.61 -12.01 19.00
N PHE A 216 -4.07 -11.64 17.84
CA PHE A 216 -4.83 -11.19 16.68
C PHE A 216 -4.75 -12.22 15.55
N SER A 217 -5.90 -12.79 15.20
CA SER A 217 -6.06 -13.66 14.04
C SER A 217 -6.85 -12.92 12.95
N PRO A 218 -6.32 -12.80 11.72
CA PRO A 218 -6.97 -12.07 10.64
C PRO A 218 -8.10 -12.89 10.01
N GLY A 219 -8.92 -12.27 9.17
CA GLY A 219 -9.88 -13.00 8.33
C GLY A 219 -9.20 -13.92 7.29
N ILE A 220 -9.98 -14.79 6.66
CA ILE A 220 -9.53 -15.55 5.48
C ILE A 220 -9.21 -14.57 4.33
N ARG A 221 -8.18 -14.88 3.52
CA ARG A 221 -7.63 -14.01 2.44
C ARG A 221 -7.08 -12.67 2.93
N SER A 222 -6.72 -12.57 4.21
CA SER A 222 -6.21 -11.35 4.82
C SER A 222 -4.79 -11.55 5.34
N THR A 223 -4.30 -10.64 6.18
CA THR A 223 -2.93 -10.66 6.72
C THR A 223 -2.93 -10.29 8.19
N ARG A 224 -1.86 -10.66 8.91
CA ARG A 224 -1.64 -10.26 10.31
C ARG A 224 -1.67 -8.74 10.57
N PHE A 225 -1.61 -7.92 9.53
CA PHE A 225 -1.68 -6.45 9.57
C PHE A 225 -3.08 -5.88 9.32
N GLN A 226 -4.11 -6.72 9.17
CA GLN A 226 -5.46 -6.28 8.76
C GLN A 226 -6.06 -5.16 9.64
N SER A 227 -5.74 -5.14 10.93
CA SER A 227 -6.35 -4.22 11.90
C SER A 227 -5.34 -3.26 12.54
N MET A 228 -4.37 -2.74 11.77
CA MET A 228 -3.31 -1.87 12.29
C MET A 228 -3.80 -0.73 13.18
N THR A 229 -4.90 -0.05 12.85
CA THR A 229 -5.43 1.03 13.72
C THR A 229 -5.80 0.54 15.12
N ALA A 230 -6.43 -0.63 15.23
CA ALA A 230 -6.79 -1.20 16.53
C ALA A 230 -5.57 -1.75 17.27
N ILE A 231 -4.63 -2.36 16.53
CA ILE A 231 -3.37 -2.86 17.07
C ILE A 231 -2.56 -1.71 17.67
N GLU A 232 -2.38 -0.61 16.93
CA GLU A 232 -1.65 0.57 17.40
C GLU A 232 -2.30 1.20 18.64
N GLU A 233 -3.63 1.33 18.65
CA GLU A 233 -4.34 1.87 19.82
C GLU A 233 -4.13 0.97 21.06
N LEU A 234 -4.29 -0.35 20.93
CA LEU A 234 -4.06 -1.28 22.04
C LEU A 234 -2.62 -1.18 22.57
N VAL A 235 -1.63 -1.18 21.68
CA VAL A 235 -0.22 -1.15 22.09
C VAL A 235 0.14 0.17 22.76
N SER A 236 -0.36 1.29 22.23
CA SER A 236 -0.16 2.60 22.86
C SER A 236 -0.74 2.67 24.29
N ASN A 237 -1.75 1.85 24.59
CA ASN A 237 -2.37 1.73 25.92
C ASN A 237 -1.74 0.62 26.79
N GLY A 238 -0.60 0.06 26.40
CA GLY A 238 0.16 -0.87 27.23
C GLY A 238 -0.19 -2.35 27.01
N TYR A 239 -0.72 -2.73 25.85
CA TYR A 239 -0.88 -4.14 25.49
C TYR A 239 0.26 -4.61 24.60
N ILE A 240 0.67 -5.87 24.73
CA ILE A 240 1.41 -6.56 23.67
C ILE A 240 0.37 -7.20 22.75
N VAL A 241 0.49 -6.96 21.44
CA VAL A 241 -0.39 -7.57 20.45
C VAL A 241 0.43 -8.49 19.55
N VAL A 242 0.00 -9.73 19.38
CA VAL A 242 0.65 -10.72 18.51
C VAL A 242 -0.27 -11.04 17.34
N GLY A 243 0.04 -10.50 16.17
CA GLY A 243 -0.68 -10.81 14.92
C GLY A 243 -0.08 -12.02 14.24
N MET A 244 -0.94 -12.90 13.76
CA MET A 244 -0.55 -14.19 13.16
C MET A 244 -1.01 -14.26 11.71
N ASP A 245 -0.14 -14.74 10.82
CA ASP A 245 -0.57 -15.27 9.54
C ASP A 245 -0.76 -16.78 9.62
N HIS A 246 -1.78 -17.26 8.92
CA HIS A 246 -2.11 -18.68 8.84
C HIS A 246 -1.84 -19.12 7.39
N PRO A 247 -0.74 -19.85 7.11
CA PRO A 247 -0.44 -20.33 5.76
C PRO A 247 -1.63 -21.03 5.12
N PHE A 248 -1.73 -20.92 3.78
CA PHE A 248 -2.84 -21.40 2.94
C PHE A 248 -4.19 -20.68 3.12
N THR A 249 -4.43 -19.99 4.25
CA THR A 249 -5.70 -19.27 4.49
C THR A 249 -5.54 -17.74 4.55
N SER A 250 -4.36 -17.22 4.94
CA SER A 250 -3.94 -15.83 4.72
C SER A 250 -3.69 -15.58 3.22
N ALA A 251 -3.74 -14.33 2.78
CA ALA A 251 -3.59 -13.97 1.37
C ALA A 251 -2.24 -14.43 0.78
N LYS A 252 -1.17 -14.13 1.51
CA LYS A 252 0.21 -14.50 1.23
C LYS A 252 1.00 -14.39 2.52
N VAL A 253 1.85 -15.38 2.78
CA VAL A 253 2.73 -15.45 3.94
C VAL A 253 4.15 -15.54 3.44
N ASP A 254 4.96 -14.51 3.71
CA ASP A 254 6.37 -14.46 3.31
C ASP A 254 7.28 -14.89 4.47
N PHE A 255 8.19 -15.81 4.19
CA PHE A 255 9.11 -16.40 5.17
C PHE A 255 10.53 -15.82 5.02
N PRO A 256 11.35 -15.85 6.10
CA PRO A 256 12.72 -15.29 6.07
C PRO A 256 13.66 -15.95 5.06
N ASP A 257 13.37 -17.18 4.63
CA ASP A 257 14.13 -17.92 3.62
C ASP A 257 13.77 -17.53 2.17
N GLY A 258 12.84 -16.59 1.99
CA GLY A 258 12.37 -16.12 0.69
C GLY A 258 11.24 -16.94 0.08
N ARG A 259 10.76 -17.99 0.77
CA ARG A 259 9.53 -18.69 0.36
C ARG A 259 8.30 -17.83 0.64
N SER A 260 7.27 -18.04 -0.16
CA SER A 260 5.93 -17.51 0.09
C SER A 260 4.90 -18.63 0.00
N ILE A 261 4.00 -18.72 0.97
CA ILE A 261 2.81 -19.57 0.89
C ILE A 261 1.62 -18.69 0.57
N LEU A 262 0.88 -19.03 -0.48
CA LEU A 262 -0.28 -18.28 -0.95
C LEU A 262 -1.58 -18.85 -0.39
N TYR A 263 -2.63 -18.04 -0.42
CA TYR A 263 -3.99 -18.52 -0.22
C TYR A 263 -4.33 -19.67 -1.18
N GLU A 264 -4.90 -20.73 -0.64
CA GLU A 264 -5.50 -21.83 -1.38
C GLU A 264 -7.02 -21.67 -1.37
N ALA A 265 -7.65 -21.75 -2.55
CA ALA A 265 -9.10 -21.63 -2.65
C ALA A 265 -9.78 -22.84 -2.01
N GLU A 266 -10.74 -22.58 -1.13
CA GLU A 266 -11.57 -23.64 -0.56
C GLU A 266 -12.35 -24.36 -1.68
N PRO A 267 -12.56 -25.68 -1.55
CA PRO A 267 -13.35 -26.42 -2.52
C PRO A 267 -14.82 -25.95 -2.51
N GLU A 268 -15.51 -26.14 -3.62
CA GLU A 268 -16.95 -25.90 -3.65
C GLU A 268 -17.68 -27.00 -2.87
N PHE A 269 -18.52 -26.59 -1.91
CA PHE A 269 -19.32 -27.51 -1.12
C PHE A 269 -20.75 -27.60 -1.67
N PRO A 270 -21.26 -28.81 -1.97
CA PRO A 270 -22.62 -29.01 -2.48
C PRO A 270 -23.72 -28.45 -1.56
N THR A 271 -23.48 -28.46 -0.24
CA THR A 271 -24.44 -28.00 0.76
C THR A 271 -23.83 -27.02 1.76
N SER A 272 -24.67 -26.19 2.36
CA SER A 272 -24.26 -25.30 3.46
C SER A 272 -23.81 -26.07 4.71
N ALA A 273 -24.30 -27.29 4.90
CA ALA A 273 -23.88 -28.14 6.01
C ALA A 273 -22.44 -28.63 5.84
N GLU A 274 -22.07 -29.09 4.64
CA GLU A 274 -20.70 -29.50 4.34
C GLU A 274 -19.73 -28.32 4.42
N LEU A 275 -20.14 -27.13 3.93
CA LEU A 275 -19.36 -25.89 4.10
C LEU A 275 -19.15 -25.56 5.58
N TYR A 276 -20.20 -25.68 6.41
CA TYR A 276 -20.10 -25.43 7.84
C TYR A 276 -19.14 -26.41 8.51
N ASP A 277 -19.24 -27.70 8.20
CA ASP A 277 -18.34 -28.73 8.74
C ASP A 277 -16.88 -28.48 8.35
N ASN A 278 -16.64 -27.99 7.13
CA ASN A 278 -15.31 -27.55 6.71
C ASN A 278 -14.82 -26.35 7.52
N ASN A 279 -15.64 -25.31 7.65
CA ASN A 279 -15.28 -24.10 8.41
C ASN A 279 -14.93 -24.42 9.86
N ILE A 280 -15.61 -25.38 10.49
CA ILE A 280 -15.28 -25.83 11.85
C ILE A 280 -13.87 -26.44 11.91
N LYS A 281 -13.46 -27.22 10.90
CA LYS A 281 -12.11 -27.79 10.82
C LYS A 281 -11.05 -26.70 10.63
N GLU A 282 -11.29 -25.77 9.70
CA GLU A 282 -10.38 -24.64 9.45
C GLU A 282 -10.22 -23.72 10.68
N VAL A 283 -11.32 -23.46 11.40
CA VAL A 283 -11.27 -22.74 12.67
C VAL A 283 -10.48 -23.51 13.72
N ALA A 284 -10.61 -24.85 13.78
CA ALA A 284 -9.84 -25.66 14.71
C ALA A 284 -8.32 -25.58 14.45
N VAL A 285 -7.90 -25.52 13.18
CA VAL A 285 -6.49 -25.28 12.82
C VAL A 285 -6.01 -23.93 13.35
N ARG A 286 -6.79 -22.87 13.14
CA ARG A 286 -6.45 -21.51 13.63
C ARG A 286 -6.45 -21.41 15.16
N VAL A 287 -7.31 -22.13 15.85
CA VAL A 287 -7.29 -22.24 17.32
C VAL A 287 -6.01 -22.93 17.79
N ALA A 288 -5.58 -24.00 17.11
CA ALA A 288 -4.33 -24.67 17.41
C ALA A 288 -3.11 -23.75 17.16
N ASP A 289 -3.12 -22.98 16.06
CA ASP A 289 -2.09 -21.97 15.77
C ASP A 289 -2.01 -20.92 16.90
N ALA A 290 -3.16 -20.39 17.34
CA ALA A 290 -3.20 -19.40 18.42
C ALA A 290 -2.69 -19.95 19.76
N ARG A 291 -2.98 -21.23 20.07
CA ARG A 291 -2.45 -21.90 21.27
C ARG A 291 -0.94 -22.06 21.18
N PHE A 292 -0.43 -22.53 20.05
CA PHE A 292 1.01 -22.68 19.82
C PHE A 292 1.76 -21.35 19.95
N VAL A 293 1.20 -20.27 19.38
CA VAL A 293 1.78 -18.92 19.51
C VAL A 293 1.76 -18.44 20.96
N LEU A 294 0.68 -18.68 21.71
CA LEU A 294 0.60 -18.35 23.13
C LEU A 294 1.71 -19.06 23.92
N ASP A 295 1.82 -20.37 23.75
CA ASP A 295 2.79 -21.22 24.45
C ASP A 295 4.24 -20.84 24.09
N SER A 296 4.47 -20.38 22.85
CA SER A 296 5.78 -19.88 22.39
C SER A 296 6.12 -18.47 22.86
N SER A 297 5.13 -17.69 23.31
CA SER A 297 5.27 -16.29 23.74
C SER A 297 5.42 -16.14 25.25
N THR A 298 5.19 -17.20 26.01
CA THR A 298 5.36 -17.24 27.47
C THR A 298 6.54 -18.12 27.85
N PRO A 299 7.59 -17.61 28.53
CA PRO A 299 8.68 -18.44 29.03
C PRO A 299 8.24 -19.41 30.14
#